data_AF-A0A661DF38-F1
#
_entry.id   AF-A0A661DF38-F1
#
_cell.length_a   1.000
_cell.length_b   1.000
_cell.length_c   1.000
_cell.angle_alpha   90.00
_cell.angle_beta   90.00
_cell.angle_gamma   90.00
#
_symmetry.space_group_name_H-M   'P 1'
#
loop_
_entity.id
_entity.type
_entity.pdbx_description
1 polymer ?
#
loop_
_entity_poly.entity_id
_entity_poly.type
_entity_poly.pdbx_seq_one_letter_code
_entity_poly.pdbx_strand_id
1 'polypeptide(L)' 'MNDIIKFIIGRPIEGISLNGYEYLLDPDGHELLFDTVDEAKKLLSDNGVEGDELEDCYVYQKVKMVGKVLVAMEETE' A
#
# COMPACT_ATOMS: atom_id res chain seq x y z
N MET A 1 9.31 21.54 5.75
CA MET A 1 9.18 20.36 4.87
C MET A 1 7.72 19.96 4.93
N ASN A 2 6.99 20.04 3.81
CA ASN A 2 5.67 19.42 3.75
C ASN A 2 5.93 17.92 3.65
N ASP A 3 5.48 17.14 4.63
CA ASP A 3 5.46 15.69 4.50
C ASP A 3 4.61 15.33 3.28
N ILE A 4 5.22 14.72 2.26
CA ILE A 4 4.48 14.18 1.12
C ILE A 4 3.85 12.88 1.59
N ILE A 5 2.54 12.94 1.79
CA ILE A 5 1.73 11.78 2.14
C ILE A 5 1.51 10.98 0.86
N LYS A 6 1.77 9.68 0.92
CA LYS A 6 1.52 8.70 -0.13
C LYS A 6 0.80 7.49 0.44
N PHE A 7 0.36 6.61 -0.43
CA PHE A 7 -0.17 5.30 -0.07
C PHE A 7 0.67 4.19 -0.69
N ILE A 8 0.84 3.10 0.04
CA ILE A 8 1.33 1.82 -0.48
C ILE A 8 0.23 0.78 -0.33
N ILE A 9 0.23 -0.20 -1.22
CA ILE A 9 -0.74 -1.31 -1.20
C ILE A 9 0.02 -2.59 -0.94
N GLY A 10 -0.49 -3.40 -0.03
CA GLY A 10 -0.03 -4.77 0.13
C GLY A 10 -1.16 -5.72 0.45
N ARG A 11 -0.86 -7.00 0.46
CA ARG A 11 -1.77 -8.06 0.91
C ARG A 11 -1.10 -8.89 2.02
N PRO A 12 -1.86 -9.43 2.98
CA PRO A 12 -1.30 -10.32 3.99
C PRO A 12 -0.63 -11.53 3.32
N ILE A 13 0.52 -11.94 3.84
CA ILE A 13 1.15 -13.19 3.40
C ILE A 13 0.45 -14.35 4.11
N GLU A 14 -0.30 -15.16 3.36
CA GLU A 14 -1.01 -16.31 3.93
C GLU A 14 -0.05 -17.26 4.65
N GLY A 15 -0.47 -17.71 5.84
CA GLY A 15 0.31 -18.65 6.64
C GLY A 15 1.44 -18.05 7.48
N ILE A 16 1.66 -16.72 7.45
CA ILE A 16 2.62 -16.04 8.33
C ILE A 16 1.89 -15.35 9.48
N SER A 17 2.06 -15.86 10.71
CA SER A 17 1.43 -15.28 11.91
C SER A 17 2.04 -13.95 12.38
N LEU A 18 3.14 -13.52 11.77
CA LEU A 18 3.88 -12.31 12.13
C LEU A 18 3.76 -11.26 11.01
N ASN A 19 2.71 -10.43 11.07
CA ASN A 19 2.52 -9.14 10.38
C ASN A 19 3.37 -8.89 9.12
N GLY A 20 3.29 -9.77 8.13
CA GLY A 20 3.97 -9.62 6.85
C GLY A 20 2.98 -9.23 5.77
N TYR A 21 3.25 -8.13 5.08
CA TYR A 21 2.55 -7.76 3.86
C TYR A 21 3.47 -7.96 2.65
N GLU A 22 2.92 -8.49 1.57
CA GLU A 22 3.52 -8.43 0.25
C GLU A 22 3.03 -7.16 -0.43
N TYR A 23 3.95 -6.22 -0.70
CA TYR A 23 3.64 -4.93 -1.31
C TYR A 23 3.81 -4.95 -2.83
N LEU A 24 3.04 -4.11 -3.52
CA LEU A 24 3.29 -3.84 -4.94
C LEU A 24 4.59 -3.05 -5.09
N LEU A 25 5.42 -3.48 -6.04
CA LEU A 25 6.72 -2.86 -6.32
C LEU A 25 6.74 -2.23 -7.70
N ASP A 26 7.54 -1.18 -7.85
CA ASP A 26 7.96 -0.64 -9.14
C ASP A 26 9.02 -1.55 -9.82
N PRO A 27 9.40 -1.27 -11.08
CA PRO A 27 10.40 -2.07 -11.79
C PRO A 27 11.80 -2.07 -11.15
N ASP A 28 12.11 -1.10 -10.29
CA ASP A 28 13.38 -0.99 -9.57
C ASP A 28 13.34 -1.76 -8.23
N GLY A 29 12.18 -2.31 -7.86
CA GLY A 29 11.97 -3.10 -6.65
C GLY A 29 11.63 -2.27 -5.41
N HIS A 30 11.23 -1.01 -5.58
CA HIS A 30 10.74 -0.15 -4.50
C HIS A 30 9.22 -0.19 -4.39
N GLU A 31 8.67 0.09 -3.20
CA GLU A 31 7.22 0.12 -3.00
C GLU A 31 6.56 1.14 -3.93
N LEU A 32 5.53 0.70 -4.64
CA LEU A 32 4.79 1.56 -5.55
C LEU A 32 3.95 2.57 -4.74
N LEU A 33 4.18 3.86 -5.02
CA LEU A 33 3.57 4.98 -4.29
C LEU A 33 2.38 5.56 -5.05
N PHE A 34 1.27 5.74 -4.35
CA PHE A 34 0.05 6.35 -4.88
C PHE A 34 -0.26 7.67 -4.18
N ASP A 35 -0.88 8.61 -4.89
CA ASP A 35 -1.36 9.87 -4.31
C ASP A 35 -2.69 9.68 -3.59
N THR A 36 -3.50 8.70 -4.03
CA THR A 36 -4.80 8.38 -3.45
C THR A 36 -5.05 6.87 -3.38
N VAL A 37 -5.95 6.45 -2.49
CA VAL A 37 -6.43 5.06 -2.43
C VAL A 37 -7.19 4.67 -3.72
N ASP A 38 -7.87 5.61 -4.38
CA ASP A 38 -8.59 5.35 -5.62
C ASP A 38 -7.68 4.99 -6.79
N GLU A 39 -6.51 5.64 -6.92
CA GLU A 39 -5.49 5.26 -7.91
C GLU A 39 -4.99 3.84 -7.68
N ALA A 40 -4.77 3.51 -6.40
CA ALA A 40 -4.37 2.19 -5.94
C ALA A 40 -5.41 1.12 -6.30
N LYS A 41 -6.69 1.35 -5.96
CA LYS A 41 -7.81 0.47 -6.32
C LYS A 41 -7.95 0.32 -7.84
N LYS A 42 -7.81 1.42 -8.59
CA LYS A 42 -7.89 1.41 -10.05
C LYS A 42 -6.81 0.52 -10.66
N LEU A 43 -5.57 0.57 -10.18
CA LEU A 43 -4.51 -0.31 -10.67
C LEU A 43 -4.86 -1.79 -10.44
N LEU A 44 -5.36 -2.14 -9.25
CA LEU A 44 -5.77 -3.50 -8.93
C LEU A 44 -6.91 -3.97 -9.84
N SER A 45 -7.93 -3.14 -10.05
CA SER A 45 -9.05 -3.46 -10.95
C SER A 45 -8.65 -3.56 -12.42
N ASP A 46 -7.76 -2.70 -12.90
CA ASP A 46 -7.22 -2.80 -14.26
C ASP A 46 -6.43 -4.13 -14.45
N ASN A 47 -6.01 -4.77 -13.36
CA ASN A 47 -5.35 -6.08 -13.33
C ASN A 47 -6.27 -7.24 -12.91
N GLY A 48 -7.59 -7.01 -12.82
CA GLY A 48 -8.59 -8.05 -12.62
C GLY A 48 -9.03 -8.31 -11.17
N VAL A 49 -8.64 -7.45 -10.22
CA VAL A 49 -9.10 -7.52 -8.83
C VAL A 49 -10.37 -6.65 -8.67
N GLU A 50 -11.48 -7.26 -8.32
CA GLU A 50 -12.79 -6.58 -8.29
C GLU A 50 -13.57 -6.86 -7.00
N GLY A 51 -14.55 -6.00 -6.72
CA GLY A 51 -15.53 -6.20 -5.66
C GLY A 51 -14.90 -6.26 -4.26
N ASP A 52 -15.42 -7.18 -3.44
CA ASP A 52 -15.01 -7.35 -2.05
C ASP A 52 -13.51 -7.70 -1.91
N GLU A 53 -12.87 -8.27 -2.93
CA GLU A 53 -11.43 -8.60 -2.88
C GLU A 53 -10.57 -7.35 -2.66
N LEU A 54 -10.94 -6.21 -3.24
CA LEU A 54 -10.22 -4.94 -3.05
C LEU A 54 -10.22 -4.49 -1.60
N GLU A 55 -11.23 -4.87 -0.81
CA GLU A 55 -11.40 -4.41 0.57
C GLU A 55 -10.98 -5.48 1.59
N ASP A 56 -11.21 -6.76 1.28
CA ASP A 56 -10.96 -7.88 2.18
C ASP A 56 -9.53 -8.43 2.06
N CYS A 57 -8.90 -8.31 0.89
CA CYS A 57 -7.60 -8.94 0.63
C CYS A 57 -6.42 -7.96 0.58
N TYR A 58 -6.69 -6.65 0.50
CA TYR A 58 -5.65 -5.64 0.36
C TYR A 58 -5.70 -4.61 1.50
N VAL A 59 -4.51 -4.19 1.93
CA VAL A 59 -4.29 -3.14 2.92
C VAL A 59 -3.70 -1.93 2.23
N TYR A 60 -4.33 -0.77 2.45
CA TYR A 60 -3.90 0.51 1.93
C TYR A 60 -3.27 1.31 3.05
N GLN A 61 -1.95 1.41 3.05
CA GLN A 61 -1.21 2.02 4.15
C GLN A 61 -0.75 3.43 3.77
N LYS A 62 -1.14 4.39 4.59
CA LYS A 62 -0.66 5.77 4.49
C LYS A 62 0.80 5.83 4.94
N VAL A 63 1.65 6.41 4.11
CA VAL A 63 3.09 6.54 4.38
C VAL A 63 3.56 7.96 4.16
N LYS A 64 4.67 8.30 4.80
CA LYS A 64 5.44 9.51 4.53
C LYS A 64 6.91 9.18 4.29
N MET A 65 7.55 9.96 3.45
CA MET A 65 8.98 9.83 3.21
C MET A 65 9.77 10.63 4.25
N VAL A 66 10.61 9.97 5.03
CA VAL A 66 11.52 10.58 5.98
C VAL A 66 12.95 10.29 5.54
N GLY A 67 13.59 11.28 4.90
CA GLY A 67 14.89 11.09 4.27
C GLY A 67 14.78 10.16 3.06
N LYS A 68 15.28 8.92 3.19
CA LYS A 68 15.23 7.86 2.16
C LYS A 68 14.36 6.66 2.58
N VAL A 69 13.62 6.78 3.68
CA VAL A 69 12.85 5.68 4.27
C VAL A 69 11.37 6.02 4.23
N LEU A 70 10.54 5.05 3.87
CA LEU A 70 9.09 5.14 4.01
C LEU A 70 8.69 4.78 5.43
N VAL A 71 7.90 5.64 6.06
CA VAL A 71 7.37 5.44 7.40
C VAL A 71 5.86 5.37 7.31
N ALA A 72 5.30 4.22 7.71
CA ALA A 72 3.87 4.07 7.88
C ALA A 72 3.35 5.06 8.93
N MET A 73 2.26 5.73 8.61
CA MET A 73 1.57 6.62 9.53
C MET A 73 0.54 5.80 10.29
N GLU A 74 0.66 5.73 11.61
CA GLU A 74 -0.41 5.17 12.45
C GLU A 74 -1.62 6.11 12.40
N GLU A 75 -2.80 5.55 12.13
CA GLU A 75 -4.05 6.25 12.37
C GLU A 75 -4.27 6.27 13.88
N THR A 76 -3.90 7.36 14.55
CA THR A 76 -4.35 7.59 15.92
C THR A 76 -5.84 7.95 15.86
N GLU A 77 -6.68 7.05 16.35
CA GLU A 77 -8.12 7.26 16.62
C GLU A 77 -8.39 8.52 17.46
#